data_AF-A0AA43AC79-F1
#
_entry.id   AF-A0AA43AC79-F1
#
_cell.length_a   1.000
_cell.length_b   1.000
_cell.length_c   1.000
_cell.angle_alpha   90.00
_cell.angle_beta   90.00
_cell.angle_gamma   90.00
#
_symmetry.space_group_name_H-M   'P 1'
#
loop_
_entity.id
_entity.type
_entity.pdbx_description
1 polymer ?
#
loop_
_entity_poly.entity_id
_entity_poly.type
_entity_poly.pdbx_seq_one_letter_code
_entity_poly.pdbx_strand_id
1 'polypeptide(L)'
;MNLKSLLIALSAFLPTHPDAAAQTGSPADRVQIVRGFAAEVPFLKKRFDGNSASTAEHPVVLIVTDESAFLRSLQLNDPAITLMPQADVVAAQLASFANLSGLEIDGDHAVMKYEIPASDRTGEMRFTRSAGQWKKRSRNEIRSMTTARAYYGRLYQGVDCRDGTEMAYRWNYLASRRADRYAGTCPGTEFPDVGVYRQQLQQAVK
;
A
#
# COMPACT_ATOMS: atom_id res chain seq x y z
N MET A 1 6.69 -49.24 -48.15
CA MET A 1 5.74 -49.75 -47.14
C MET A 1 5.22 -48.57 -46.33
N ASN A 2 3.91 -48.51 -46.20
CA ASN A 2 3.11 -47.48 -45.55
C ASN A 2 2.53 -48.11 -44.27
N LEU A 3 2.19 -47.27 -43.28
CA LEU A 3 1.03 -47.32 -42.38
C LEU A 3 1.32 -47.06 -40.90
N LYS A 4 0.58 -46.04 -40.43
CA LYS A 4 -0.18 -45.94 -39.18
C LYS A 4 0.47 -45.32 -37.94
N SER A 5 0.03 -44.08 -37.73
CA SER A 5 -0.63 -43.62 -36.51
C SER A 5 0.26 -43.16 -35.35
N LEU A 6 0.35 -41.84 -35.16
CA LEU A 6 -0.15 -41.23 -33.93
C LEU A 6 -0.40 -39.72 -34.12
N LEU A 7 -1.67 -39.37 -34.28
CA LEU A 7 -2.20 -38.04 -33.96
C LEU A 7 -2.39 -38.01 -32.43
N ILE A 8 -1.73 -37.08 -31.74
CA ILE A 8 -2.21 -36.58 -30.45
C ILE A 8 -2.11 -35.06 -30.49
N ALA A 9 -3.28 -34.43 -30.48
CA ALA A 9 -3.45 -33.02 -30.23
C ALA A 9 -2.98 -32.69 -28.81
N LEU A 10 -2.06 -31.73 -28.68
CA LEU A 10 -1.88 -30.96 -27.45
C LEU A 10 -2.14 -29.50 -27.76
N SER A 11 -3.44 -29.21 -27.85
CA SER A 11 -3.96 -27.89 -27.54
C SER A 11 -3.83 -27.66 -26.03
N ALA A 12 -3.57 -26.41 -25.65
CA ALA A 12 -3.68 -25.83 -24.32
C ALA A 12 -2.57 -26.22 -23.32
N PHE A 13 -1.66 -25.27 -23.08
CA PHE A 13 -1.56 -24.56 -21.78
C PHE A 13 -0.57 -23.40 -21.97
N LEU A 14 -0.96 -22.42 -22.80
CA LEU A 14 -0.48 -21.07 -22.57
C LEU A 14 -1.07 -20.64 -21.23
N PRO A 15 -0.31 -20.10 -20.27
CA PRO A 15 -0.92 -19.30 -19.23
C PRO A 15 -1.52 -18.09 -19.94
N THR A 16 -2.81 -18.20 -20.27
CA THR A 16 -3.67 -17.04 -20.47
C THR A 16 -3.45 -16.18 -19.23
N HIS A 17 -2.72 -15.08 -19.40
CA HIS A 17 -2.82 -13.98 -18.46
C HIS A 17 -4.31 -13.70 -18.36
N PRO A 18 -4.95 -13.92 -17.20
CA PRO A 18 -6.29 -13.40 -17.01
C PRO A 18 -6.12 -11.89 -17.13
N ASP A 19 -6.75 -11.36 -18.17
CA ASP A 19 -7.18 -9.98 -18.34
C ASP A 19 -6.39 -8.96 -17.53
N ALA A 20 -5.65 -8.10 -18.25
CA ALA A 20 -5.54 -6.72 -17.84
C ALA A 20 -6.98 -6.21 -17.63
N ALA A 21 -7.48 -6.35 -16.40
CA ALA A 21 -8.87 -6.08 -16.07
C ALA A 21 -9.20 -4.71 -16.62
N ALA A 22 -10.22 -4.69 -17.45
CA ALA A 22 -10.64 -3.51 -18.17
C ALA A 22 -10.69 -2.34 -17.19
N GLN A 23 -9.92 -1.31 -17.51
CA GLN A 23 -9.77 -0.11 -16.73
C GLN A 23 -11.06 0.74 -16.89
N THR A 24 -12.20 0.22 -16.47
CA THR A 24 -13.56 0.73 -16.76
C THR A 24 -13.97 1.85 -15.83
N GLY A 25 -13.44 3.05 -16.04
CA GLY A 25 -13.94 4.24 -15.35
C GLY A 25 -13.21 5.48 -15.83
N SER A 26 -13.93 6.59 -15.99
CA SER A 26 -13.35 7.83 -16.52
C SER A 26 -12.21 8.33 -15.61
N PRO A 27 -11.22 9.06 -16.14
CA PRO A 27 -10.17 9.67 -15.31
C PRO A 27 -10.76 10.52 -14.17
N ALA A 28 -11.88 11.21 -14.41
CA ALA A 28 -12.59 11.99 -13.42
C ALA A 28 -13.14 11.13 -12.27
N ASP A 29 -13.68 9.94 -12.57
CA ASP A 29 -14.19 9.00 -11.56
C ASP A 29 -13.07 8.51 -10.66
N ARG A 30 -11.95 8.13 -11.26
CA ARG A 30 -10.77 7.65 -10.52
C ARG A 30 -10.24 8.72 -9.57
N VAL A 31 -10.16 9.98 -10.04
CA VAL A 31 -9.75 11.12 -9.20
C VAL A 31 -10.71 11.30 -8.02
N GLN A 32 -12.03 11.26 -8.26
CA GLN A 32 -13.01 11.37 -7.18
C GLN A 32 -12.87 10.23 -6.16
N ILE A 33 -12.69 8.99 -6.62
CA ILE A 33 -12.55 7.82 -5.74
C ILE A 33 -11.26 7.90 -4.93
N VAL A 34 -10.13 8.26 -5.52
CA VAL A 34 -8.85 8.42 -4.80
C VAL A 34 -8.92 9.54 -3.77
N ARG A 35 -9.57 10.67 -4.09
CA ARG A 35 -9.84 11.73 -3.11
C ARG A 35 -10.75 11.25 -1.99
N GLY A 36 -11.81 10.52 -2.33
CA GLY A 36 -12.69 9.88 -1.36
C GLY A 36 -11.96 8.93 -0.42
N PHE A 37 -11.02 8.14 -0.94
CA PHE A 37 -10.15 7.30 -0.14
C PHE A 37 -9.28 8.14 0.81
N ALA A 38 -8.58 9.17 0.31
CA ALA A 38 -7.69 10.01 1.12
C ALA A 38 -8.44 10.72 2.26
N ALA A 39 -9.68 11.17 2.02
CA ALA A 39 -10.55 11.77 3.02
C ALA A 39 -10.93 10.79 4.15
N GLU A 40 -10.91 9.49 3.87
CA GLU A 40 -11.28 8.40 4.79
C GLU A 40 -10.12 7.90 5.64
N VAL A 41 -8.90 8.40 5.39
CA VAL A 41 -7.68 8.05 6.12
C VAL A 41 -6.95 9.29 6.68
N PRO A 42 -7.65 10.22 7.36
CA PRO A 42 -7.05 11.48 7.81
C PRO A 42 -5.92 11.27 8.83
N PHE A 43 -5.89 10.12 9.50
CA PHE A 43 -4.79 9.75 10.41
C PHE A 43 -3.44 9.64 9.70
N LEU A 44 -3.39 9.40 8.38
CA LEU A 44 -2.15 9.42 7.61
C LEU A 44 -1.54 10.82 7.46
N LYS A 45 -2.30 11.88 7.76
CA LYS A 45 -1.77 13.24 7.77
C LYS A 45 -0.89 13.52 8.98
N LYS A 46 -1.10 12.82 10.09
CA LYS A 46 -0.32 13.00 11.33
C LYS A 46 0.95 12.17 11.25
N ARG A 47 2.05 12.81 10.89
CA ARG A 47 3.34 12.15 10.64
C ARG A 47 4.41 12.71 11.56
N PHE A 48 5.35 11.86 11.94
CA PHE A 48 6.52 12.28 12.69
C PHE A 48 7.37 13.21 11.83
N ASP A 49 7.75 14.37 12.38
CA ASP A 49 8.44 15.45 11.67
C ASP A 49 9.94 15.53 12.03
N GLY A 50 10.46 14.54 12.75
CA GLY A 50 11.85 14.51 13.21
C GLY A 50 12.03 14.92 14.66
N ASN A 51 11.03 15.51 15.31
CA ASN A 51 11.09 15.89 16.71
C ASN A 51 10.39 14.86 17.60
N SER A 52 11.10 14.36 18.62
CA SER A 52 10.67 13.27 19.52
C SER A 52 9.36 13.52 20.30
N ALA A 53 8.81 14.72 20.25
CA ALA A 53 7.63 15.12 20.99
C ALA A 53 6.36 15.40 20.14
N SER A 54 6.43 15.39 18.80
CA SER A 54 5.30 15.85 17.98
C SER A 54 5.08 15.11 16.67
N THR A 55 3.82 15.12 16.23
CA THR A 55 3.44 14.84 14.85
C THR A 55 2.94 16.13 14.23
N ALA A 56 3.28 16.38 12.98
CA ALA A 56 2.77 17.50 12.20
C ALA A 56 1.73 17.02 11.18
N GLU A 57 0.96 17.96 10.62
CA GLU A 57 0.06 17.67 9.50
C GLU A 57 0.79 17.76 8.18
N HIS A 58 0.65 16.70 7.38
CA HIS A 58 1.17 16.60 6.03
C HIS A 58 0.07 16.10 5.08
N PRO A 59 0.24 16.31 3.76
CA PRO A 59 -0.58 15.63 2.78
C PRO A 59 -0.53 14.10 2.94
N VAL A 60 -1.62 13.42 2.57
CA VAL A 60 -1.66 11.96 2.53
C VAL A 60 -0.73 11.48 1.42
N VAL A 61 0.28 10.70 1.78
CA VAL A 61 1.18 10.09 0.81
C VAL A 61 0.53 8.83 0.25
N LEU A 62 0.32 8.80 -1.06
CA LEU A 62 -0.02 7.60 -1.81
C LEU A 62 1.22 7.13 -2.56
N ILE A 63 1.69 5.94 -2.22
CA ILE A 63 2.89 5.39 -2.84
C ILE A 63 2.59 4.86 -4.25
N VAL A 64 3.45 5.21 -5.19
CA VAL A 64 3.40 4.76 -6.58
C VAL A 64 4.37 3.60 -6.77
N THR A 65 3.79 2.41 -6.90
CA THR A 65 4.44 1.12 -7.18
C THR A 65 3.97 0.62 -8.55
N ASP A 66 4.38 -0.58 -8.96
CA ASP A 66 3.86 -1.19 -10.18
C ASP A 66 2.39 -1.61 -10.03
N GLU A 67 1.96 -2.02 -8.84
CA GLU A 67 0.57 -2.37 -8.52
C GLU A 67 -0.34 -1.13 -8.50
N SER A 68 0.20 0.02 -8.12
CA SER A 68 -0.52 1.31 -8.09
C SER A 68 -0.21 2.20 -9.30
N ALA A 69 0.29 1.62 -10.39
CA ALA A 69 0.69 2.37 -11.59
C ALA A 69 -0.43 3.23 -12.19
N PHE A 70 -1.71 2.87 -11.97
CA PHE A 70 -2.85 3.68 -12.40
C PHE A 70 -2.86 5.09 -11.78
N LEU A 71 -2.19 5.30 -10.64
CA LEU A 71 -2.06 6.62 -10.01
C LEU A 71 -1.24 7.59 -10.88
N ARG A 72 -0.28 7.09 -11.68
CA ARG A 72 0.58 7.92 -12.53
C ARG A 72 -0.20 8.68 -13.61
N SER A 73 -1.33 8.13 -14.05
CA SER A 73 -2.17 8.77 -15.07
C SER A 73 -3.22 9.73 -14.49
N LEU A 74 -3.32 9.84 -13.16
CA LEU A 74 -4.31 10.69 -12.52
C LEU A 74 -3.77 12.12 -12.35
N GLN A 75 -4.49 13.08 -12.92
CA GLN A 75 -4.30 14.50 -12.60
C GLN A 75 -5.04 14.83 -11.30
N LEU A 76 -4.48 14.42 -10.16
CA LEU A 76 -5.14 14.57 -8.86
C LEU A 76 -5.26 16.01 -8.39
N ASN A 77 -4.33 16.92 -8.76
CA ASN A 77 -4.34 18.37 -8.45
C ASN A 77 -5.01 18.69 -7.10
N ASP A 78 -4.58 18.05 -6.02
CA ASP A 78 -5.18 18.15 -4.69
C ASP A 78 -4.06 18.33 -3.64
N PRO A 79 -3.97 19.48 -2.97
CA PRO A 79 -2.90 19.74 -2.00
C PRO A 79 -2.97 18.83 -0.76
N ALA A 80 -4.09 18.15 -0.52
CA ALA A 80 -4.21 17.19 0.59
C ALA A 80 -3.61 15.82 0.28
N ILE A 81 -3.15 15.58 -0.97
CA ILE A 81 -2.64 14.30 -1.44
C ILE A 81 -1.29 14.51 -2.13
N THR A 82 -0.33 13.65 -1.84
CA THR A 82 0.95 13.60 -2.55
C THR A 82 1.14 12.20 -3.11
N LEU A 83 1.32 12.11 -4.43
CA LEU A 83 1.78 10.88 -5.07
C LEU A 83 3.30 10.83 -4.96
N MET A 84 3.85 9.77 -4.36
CA MET A 84 5.30 9.60 -4.24
C MET A 84 5.75 8.28 -4.85
N PRO A 85 6.73 8.28 -5.76
CA PRO A 85 7.42 7.06 -6.16
C PRO A 85 7.95 6.28 -4.95
N GLN A 86 7.95 4.95 -5.05
CA GLN A 86 8.47 4.09 -3.98
C GLN A 86 9.90 4.48 -3.56
N ALA A 87 10.76 4.80 -4.51
CA ALA A 87 12.15 5.22 -4.23
C ALA A 87 12.21 6.48 -3.36
N ASP A 88 11.30 7.44 -3.56
CA ASP A 88 11.27 8.68 -2.78
C ASP A 88 10.70 8.45 -1.38
N VAL A 89 9.73 7.54 -1.24
CA VAL A 89 9.24 7.09 0.08
C VAL A 89 10.38 6.46 0.87
N VAL A 90 11.17 5.59 0.23
CA VAL A 90 12.33 4.94 0.84
C VAL A 90 13.42 5.96 1.18
N ALA A 91 13.76 6.84 0.23
CA ALA A 91 14.78 7.85 0.40
C ALA A 91 14.42 8.87 1.49
N ALA A 92 13.14 9.15 1.72
CA ALA A 92 12.67 10.00 2.82
C ALA A 92 12.44 9.23 4.13
N GLN A 93 12.48 7.88 4.10
CA GLN A 93 12.20 7.00 5.24
C GLN A 93 10.85 7.29 5.89
N LEU A 94 9.79 7.33 5.06
CA LEU A 94 8.43 7.53 5.53
C LEU A 94 7.82 6.24 6.08
N ALA A 95 6.93 6.37 7.06
CA ALA A 95 6.17 5.24 7.59
C ALA A 95 4.67 5.34 7.28
N SER A 96 4.11 6.55 7.25
CA SER A 96 2.69 6.78 7.05
C SER A 96 2.40 7.14 5.61
N PHE A 97 1.99 6.13 4.87
CA PHE A 97 1.53 6.23 3.50
C PHE A 97 0.50 5.12 3.26
N ALA A 98 -0.21 5.21 2.13
CA ALA A 98 -1.07 4.14 1.65
C ALA A 98 -0.58 3.63 0.29
N ASN A 99 -0.55 2.30 0.11
CA ASN A 99 -0.42 1.66 -1.20
C ASN A 99 -1.82 1.33 -1.72
N LEU A 100 -2.17 1.83 -2.90
CA LEU A 100 -3.44 1.53 -3.57
C LEU A 100 -3.19 0.48 -4.64
N SER A 101 -3.25 -0.80 -4.27
CA SER A 101 -2.86 -1.92 -5.14
C SER A 101 -3.87 -2.28 -6.22
N GLY A 102 -5.02 -1.60 -6.26
CA GLY A 102 -5.98 -1.77 -7.35
C GLY A 102 -7.20 -0.90 -7.21
N LEU A 103 -7.75 -0.50 -8.36
CA LEU A 103 -9.04 0.18 -8.47
C LEU A 103 -9.86 -0.46 -9.57
N GLU A 104 -10.99 -1.04 -9.19
CA GLU A 104 -11.98 -1.62 -10.09
C GLU A 104 -13.23 -0.74 -10.05
N ILE A 105 -13.76 -0.36 -11.21
CA ILE A 105 -14.97 0.44 -11.35
C ILE A 105 -15.93 -0.32 -12.27
N ASP A 106 -17.15 -0.53 -11.81
CA ASP A 106 -18.23 -1.25 -12.49
C ASP A 106 -19.54 -0.47 -12.36
N GLY A 107 -19.91 0.24 -13.42
CA GLY A 107 -21.07 1.13 -13.44
C GLY A 107 -21.03 2.16 -12.29
N ASP A 108 -22.00 2.07 -11.39
CA ASP A 108 -22.13 2.94 -10.22
C ASP A 108 -21.44 2.37 -8.96
N HIS A 109 -20.61 1.35 -9.11
CA HIS A 109 -19.84 0.72 -8.04
C HIS A 109 -18.34 0.80 -8.29
N ALA A 110 -17.57 0.94 -7.22
CA ALA A 110 -16.11 0.84 -7.31
C ALA A 110 -15.53 0.18 -6.07
N VAL A 111 -14.39 -0.49 -6.24
CA VAL A 111 -13.63 -1.16 -5.19
C VAL A 111 -12.17 -0.70 -5.28
N MET A 112 -11.67 -0.10 -4.21
CA MET A 112 -10.26 0.28 -4.05
C MET A 112 -9.60 -0.70 -3.09
N LYS A 113 -8.61 -1.45 -3.57
CA LYS A 113 -7.74 -2.30 -2.74
C LYS A 113 -6.61 -1.46 -2.18
N TYR A 114 -6.32 -1.61 -0.89
CA TYR A 114 -5.32 -0.79 -0.23
C TYR A 114 -4.57 -1.50 0.90
N GLU A 115 -3.38 -0.99 1.18
CA GLU A 115 -2.57 -1.33 2.35
C GLU A 115 -2.09 -0.04 3.04
N ILE A 116 -2.23 0.02 4.36
CA ILE A 116 -1.78 1.13 5.22
C ILE A 116 -0.94 0.56 6.36
N PRO A 117 0.37 0.39 6.14
CA PRO A 117 1.27 -0.25 7.10
C PRO A 117 1.31 0.45 8.47
N ALA A 118 1.18 1.78 8.52
CA ALA A 118 1.23 2.55 9.77
C ALA A 118 0.07 2.26 10.74
N SER A 119 -1.02 1.66 10.26
CA SER A 119 -2.17 1.29 11.08
C SER A 119 -2.46 -0.22 11.08
N ASP A 120 -1.56 -0.98 10.47
CA ASP A 120 -1.64 -2.42 10.28
C ASP A 120 -2.86 -2.86 9.46
N ARG A 121 -3.37 -1.99 8.59
CA ARG A 121 -4.61 -2.21 7.83
C ARG A 121 -4.32 -2.63 6.40
N THR A 122 -5.02 -3.67 5.94
CA THR A 122 -5.13 -4.05 4.53
C THR A 122 -6.59 -4.34 4.24
N GLY A 123 -7.09 -3.95 3.08
CA GLY A 123 -8.47 -4.26 2.73
C GLY A 123 -8.98 -3.60 1.47
N GLU A 124 -10.31 -3.51 1.42
CA GLU A 124 -11.08 -2.96 0.31
C GLU A 124 -11.97 -1.82 0.81
N MET A 125 -11.95 -0.71 0.09
CA MET A 125 -12.91 0.37 0.26
C MET A 125 -13.87 0.37 -0.92
N ARG A 126 -15.16 0.29 -0.62
CA ARG A 126 -16.22 0.24 -1.64
C ARG A 126 -16.88 1.59 -1.76
N PHE A 127 -17.11 2.02 -2.99
CA PHE A 127 -17.77 3.28 -3.33
C PHE A 127 -19.02 3.01 -4.15
N THR A 128 -19.98 3.91 -4.02
CA THR A 128 -21.16 3.96 -4.87
C THR A 128 -21.33 5.36 -5.43
N ARG A 129 -21.71 5.42 -6.70
CA ARG A 129 -22.05 6.67 -7.38
C ARG A 129 -23.51 7.02 -7.14
N SER A 130 -23.77 8.28 -6.81
CA SER A 130 -25.13 8.82 -6.70
C SER A 130 -25.10 10.30 -7.10
N ALA A 131 -26.02 10.69 -7.99
CA ALA A 131 -26.06 12.05 -8.55
C ALA A 131 -24.70 12.53 -9.09
N GLY A 132 -23.99 11.65 -9.80
CA GLY A 132 -22.68 11.93 -10.41
C GLY A 132 -21.49 11.93 -9.44
N GLN A 133 -21.72 11.83 -8.12
CA GLN A 133 -20.68 11.85 -7.09
C GLN A 133 -20.39 10.45 -6.54
N TRP A 134 -19.11 10.13 -6.39
CA TRP A 134 -18.68 8.91 -5.69
C TRP A 134 -18.65 9.12 -4.18
N LYS A 135 -19.28 8.22 -3.44
CA LYS A 135 -19.28 8.22 -1.97
C LYS A 135 -18.87 6.86 -1.45
N LYS A 136 -18.14 6.83 -0.33
CA LYS A 136 -17.85 5.58 0.37
C LYS A 136 -19.16 4.92 0.78
N ARG A 137 -19.29 3.63 0.46
CA ARG A 137 -20.39 2.76 0.89
C ARG A 137 -19.98 1.92 2.09
N SER A 138 -18.85 1.24 1.99
CA SER A 138 -18.38 0.34 3.04
C SER A 138 -16.86 0.17 3.00
N ARG A 139 -16.33 -0.44 4.05
CA ARG A 139 -14.92 -0.79 4.17
C ARG A 139 -14.85 -2.20 4.77
N ASN A 140 -14.15 -3.09 4.09
CA ASN A 140 -13.78 -4.39 4.63
C ASN A 140 -12.27 -4.38 4.84
N GLU A 141 -11.82 -4.49 6.08
CA GLU A 141 -10.39 -4.41 6.43
C GLU A 141 -10.01 -5.49 7.44
N ILE A 142 -8.78 -5.98 7.29
CA ILE A 142 -8.11 -6.84 8.28
C ILE A 142 -7.02 -6.01 8.93
N ARG A 143 -6.84 -6.18 10.24
CA ARG A 143 -5.72 -5.60 10.99
C ARG A 143 -4.70 -6.68 11.33
N SER A 144 -3.48 -6.55 10.82
CA SER A 144 -2.40 -7.52 11.04
C SER A 144 -1.05 -6.83 11.17
N MET A 145 -0.56 -6.73 12.40
CA MET A 145 0.76 -6.17 12.69
C MET A 145 1.88 -6.95 11.97
N THR A 146 1.73 -8.27 11.84
CA THR A 146 2.68 -9.11 11.09
C THR A 146 2.76 -8.70 9.62
N THR A 147 1.62 -8.39 8.99
CA THR A 147 1.56 -7.94 7.59
C THR A 147 2.22 -6.58 7.41
N ALA A 148 1.98 -5.63 8.33
CA ALA A 148 2.64 -4.33 8.30
C ALA A 148 4.15 -4.41 8.46
N ARG A 149 4.64 -5.25 9.37
CA ARG A 149 6.09 -5.48 9.55
C ARG A 149 6.70 -6.13 8.32
N ALA A 150 6.01 -7.09 7.72
CA ALA A 150 6.43 -7.70 6.48
C ALA A 150 6.46 -6.68 5.32
N TYR A 151 5.50 -5.76 5.25
CA TYR A 151 5.49 -4.69 4.27
C TYR A 151 6.70 -3.77 4.42
N TYR A 152 6.88 -3.17 5.60
CA TYR A 152 8.02 -2.27 5.85
C TYR A 152 9.35 -2.97 5.62
N GLY A 153 9.45 -4.22 6.05
CA GLY A 153 10.66 -4.96 5.80
C GLY A 153 10.92 -5.16 4.32
N ARG A 154 9.93 -5.54 3.50
CA ARG A 154 10.14 -5.62 2.03
C ARG A 154 10.56 -4.28 1.44
N LEU A 155 9.99 -3.18 1.94
CA LEU A 155 10.25 -1.83 1.43
C LEU A 155 11.64 -1.30 1.82
N TYR A 156 12.11 -1.59 3.03
CA TYR A 156 13.32 -1.01 3.63
C TYR A 156 14.47 -2.02 3.84
N GLN A 157 14.37 -3.22 3.26
CA GLN A 157 15.43 -4.21 3.35
C GLN A 157 16.73 -3.67 2.75
N GLY A 158 17.83 -3.73 3.52
CA GLY A 158 19.15 -3.25 3.10
C GLY A 158 19.26 -1.73 3.00
N VAL A 159 18.31 -0.98 3.58
CA VAL A 159 18.36 0.49 3.64
C VAL A 159 18.95 0.90 4.98
N ASP A 160 20.01 1.70 4.94
CA ASP A 160 20.62 2.33 6.12
C ASP A 160 19.58 3.14 6.89
N CYS A 161 19.45 2.89 8.19
CA CYS A 161 18.55 3.67 9.03
C CYS A 161 19.16 5.05 9.33
N ARG A 162 18.33 6.11 9.29
CA ARG A 162 18.73 7.45 9.73
C ARG A 162 17.87 7.95 10.89
N ASP A 163 18.55 8.55 11.86
CA ASP A 163 17.90 9.22 12.98
C ASP A 163 17.01 10.37 12.50
N GLY A 164 15.99 10.71 13.30
CA GLY A 164 15.03 11.76 13.00
C GLY A 164 14.04 11.40 11.89
N THR A 165 13.99 10.14 11.44
CA THR A 165 13.06 9.73 10.39
C THR A 165 11.78 9.14 10.95
N GLU A 166 10.72 9.25 10.15
CA GLU A 166 9.41 8.69 10.48
C GLU A 166 9.47 7.16 10.59
N MET A 167 10.27 6.51 9.76
CA MET A 167 10.48 5.06 9.81
C MET A 167 11.24 4.62 11.06
N ALA A 168 12.28 5.34 11.48
CA ALA A 168 12.98 5.06 12.74
C ALA A 168 12.03 5.20 13.95
N TYR A 169 11.21 6.25 13.98
CA TYR A 169 10.17 6.44 14.99
C TYR A 169 9.16 5.27 14.99
N ARG A 170 8.64 4.89 13.82
CA ARG A 170 7.67 3.79 13.68
C ARG A 170 8.27 2.47 14.14
N TRP A 171 9.54 2.22 13.84
CA TRP A 171 10.21 0.99 14.24
C TRP A 171 10.31 0.88 15.76
N ASN A 172 10.71 1.97 16.43
CA ASN A 172 10.76 2.01 17.88
C ASN A 172 9.38 1.88 18.52
N TYR A 173 8.36 2.54 17.94
CA TYR A 173 6.97 2.37 18.35
C TYR A 173 6.57 0.89 18.31
N LEU A 174 6.90 0.18 17.22
CA LEU A 174 6.59 -1.24 17.03
C LEU A 174 7.44 -2.20 17.89
N ALA A 175 8.62 -1.78 18.37
CA ALA A 175 9.52 -2.60 19.18
C ALA A 175 9.32 -2.39 20.69
N SER A 176 8.83 -1.20 21.10
CA SER A 176 8.70 -0.84 22.51
C SER A 176 7.44 -1.45 23.15
N ARG A 177 7.59 -2.07 24.33
CA ARG A 177 6.49 -2.40 25.26
C ARG A 177 6.24 -1.28 26.29
N ARG A 178 7.04 -0.21 26.28
CA ARG A 178 7.03 0.88 27.26
C ARG A 178 7.07 2.23 26.53
N ALA A 179 6.23 3.15 27.00
CA ALA A 179 5.90 4.44 26.38
C ALA A 179 7.04 5.49 26.35
N ASP A 180 8.21 5.18 26.91
CA ASP A 180 9.28 6.18 27.15
C ASP A 180 10.29 6.30 25.98
N ARG A 181 10.02 5.66 24.83
CA ARG A 181 11.01 5.46 23.73
C ARG A 181 10.56 5.84 22.33
N TYR A 182 9.61 6.76 22.19
CA TYR A 182 9.16 7.25 20.87
C TYR A 182 10.14 8.26 20.26
N ALA A 183 11.43 7.93 20.25
CA ALA A 183 12.44 8.71 19.57
C ALA A 183 12.56 8.25 18.12
N GLY A 184 12.81 9.18 17.20
CA GLY A 184 13.17 8.88 15.81
C GLY A 184 14.58 8.28 15.67
N THR A 185 15.14 7.66 16.70
CA THR A 185 16.50 7.10 16.71
C THR A 185 16.53 5.71 16.09
N CYS A 186 17.59 5.40 15.36
CA CYS A 186 17.73 4.13 14.71
C CYS A 186 17.98 2.97 15.67
N PRO A 187 17.36 1.80 15.44
CA PRO A 187 17.61 0.60 16.24
C PRO A 187 18.98 -0.06 15.94
N GLY A 188 19.69 0.41 14.90
CA GLY A 188 20.98 -0.10 14.42
C GLY A 188 21.36 0.57 13.09
N THR A 189 22.39 0.07 12.41
CA THR A 189 22.84 0.61 11.11
C THR A 189 21.79 0.48 10.01
N GLU A 190 21.06 -0.63 9.98
CA GLU A 190 19.95 -0.88 9.07
C GLU A 190 18.64 -1.10 9.85
N PHE A 191 17.50 -1.01 9.16
CA PHE A 191 16.24 -1.47 9.72
C PHE A 191 16.30 -3.00 9.95
N PRO A 192 15.92 -3.52 11.14
CA PRO A 192 16.06 -4.94 11.45
C PRO A 192 15.36 -5.85 10.44
N ASP A 193 16.04 -6.93 10.07
CA ASP A 193 15.69 -7.77 8.93
C ASP A 193 14.27 -8.39 9.05
N VAL A 194 13.52 -8.25 7.96
CA VAL A 194 12.23 -8.89 7.66
C VAL A 194 12.31 -10.40 7.73
N GLY A 195 13.49 -11.00 7.58
CA GLY A 195 13.69 -12.45 7.61
C GLY A 195 13.02 -13.12 8.81
N VAL A 196 13.07 -12.47 9.99
CA VAL A 196 12.40 -12.93 11.21
C VAL A 196 10.87 -12.93 11.07
N TYR A 197 10.29 -11.93 10.39
CA TYR A 197 8.85 -11.81 10.18
C TYR A 197 8.33 -12.66 9.00
N ARG A 198 9.15 -12.87 7.95
CA ARG A 198 8.82 -13.80 6.85
C ARG A 198 8.72 -15.23 7.34
N GLN A 199 9.62 -15.66 8.23
CA GLN A 199 9.56 -16.98 8.85
C GLN A 199 8.27 -17.16 9.68
N GLN A 200 7.83 -16.12 10.39
CA GLN A 200 6.55 -16.13 11.13
C GLN A 200 5.32 -16.21 10.21
N LEU A 201 5.32 -15.53 9.07
CA LEU A 201 4.24 -15.64 8.07
C LEU A 201 4.16 -17.02 7.43
N GLN A 202 5.31 -17.66 7.15
CA GLN A 202 5.36 -19.01 6.57
C GLN A 202 4.91 -20.09 7.57
N GLN A 203 5.02 -19.84 8.88
CA GLN A 203 4.57 -20.74 9.94
C GLN A 203 3.06 -20.60 10.23
N ALA A 204 2.44 -19.46 9.91
CA ALA A 204 1.01 -19.21 10.14
C ALA A 204 0.08 -19.75 9.03
N VAL A 205 0.65 -20.33 7.96
CA VAL A 205 -0.07 -20.91 6.80
C VAL A 205 0.03 -22.45 6.79
N LYS A 206 0.58 -23.05 7.85
CA LYS A 206 0.55 -24.49 8.11
C LYS A 206 -0.46 -24.81 9.20
#